data_AF-A0A7S0G231-F1
#
_entry.id   AF-A0A7S0G231-F1
#
_cell.length_a   1.000
_cell.length_b   1.000
_cell.length_c   1.000
_cell.angle_alpha   90.00
_cell.angle_beta   90.00
_cell.angle_gamma   90.00
#
_symmetry.space_group_name_H-M   'P 1'
#
loop_
_entity.id
_entity.type
_entity.pdbx_description
1 polymer ?
#
loop_
_entity_poly.entity_id
_entity_poly.type
_entity_poly.pdbx_seq_one_letter_code
_entity_poly.pdbx_strand_id
1 'polypeptide(L)'
;MAQVDAHVVRKELAYEKKWQRFELGERKYGQQYSQVYFNRLNMMREQLKKAALQRWSSIQDDSIMDRMAQAKDGAECVVVGILFKEMKLKPSILQEYAKHGAVMMPNPPRRAEKLYADESDALILEDETGRIQLEFHKKREIMKDLREELLVSGLIVAVKGTKTKKGLFSVAGVCPVSVLPQPATSISEDD
;
A
#
# COMPACT_ATOMS: atom_id res chain seq x y z
N MET A 1 23.39 38.62 -45.70
CA MET A 1 23.16 39.12 -44.33
C MET A 1 21.99 38.34 -43.76
N ALA A 2 22.23 37.49 -42.77
CA ALA A 2 21.19 36.66 -42.17
C ALA A 2 20.45 37.47 -41.10
N GLN A 3 19.16 37.68 -41.30
CA GLN A 3 18.28 38.37 -40.36
C GLN A 3 17.77 37.33 -39.35
N VAL A 4 18.34 37.33 -38.15
CA VAL A 4 17.83 36.56 -37.01
C VAL A 4 17.47 37.58 -35.95
N ASP A 5 16.21 37.96 -35.88
CA ASP A 5 15.62 38.60 -34.70
C ASP A 5 14.10 38.41 -34.74
N ALA A 6 13.66 37.17 -34.57
CA ALA A 6 12.29 36.90 -34.17
C ALA A 6 12.21 37.08 -32.65
N HIS A 7 11.69 38.22 -32.20
CA HIS A 7 11.40 38.48 -30.79
C HIS A 7 10.25 37.55 -30.35
N VAL A 8 10.59 36.40 -29.76
CA VAL A 8 9.60 35.47 -29.20
C VAL A 8 9.15 35.99 -27.83
N VAL A 9 7.89 36.39 -27.71
CA VAL A 9 7.28 36.77 -26.44
C VAL A 9 6.65 35.54 -25.79
N ARG A 10 6.94 35.31 -24.51
CA ARG A 10 6.35 34.21 -23.74
C ARG A 10 4.85 34.47 -23.54
N LYS A 11 3.99 33.55 -24.01
CA LYS A 11 2.57 33.54 -23.66
C LYS A 11 2.39 33.20 -22.17
N GLU A 12 1.54 33.95 -21.49
CA GLU A 12 1.10 33.62 -20.13
C GLU A 12 -0.26 32.91 -20.21
N LEU A 13 -0.46 31.91 -19.36
CA LEU A 13 -1.69 31.13 -19.27
C LEU A 13 -2.21 31.12 -17.84
N ALA A 14 -3.52 30.97 -17.70
CA ALA A 14 -4.14 30.82 -16.39
C ALA A 14 -3.63 29.55 -15.70
N TYR A 15 -3.17 29.69 -14.46
CA TYR A 15 -2.67 28.58 -13.65
C TYR A 15 -3.47 28.45 -12.35
N GLU A 16 -4.04 27.27 -12.12
CA GLU A 16 -4.75 26.94 -10.88
C GLU A 16 -3.86 26.06 -9.99
N LYS A 17 -3.58 26.53 -8.77
CA LYS A 17 -2.92 25.74 -7.73
C LYS A 17 -3.87 24.63 -7.28
N LYS A 18 -3.43 23.36 -7.26
CA LYS A 18 -4.23 22.19 -6.81
C LYS A 18 -3.60 21.43 -5.64
N TRP A 19 -2.64 22.03 -4.94
CA TRP A 19 -1.87 21.41 -3.85
C TRP A 19 -2.33 21.82 -2.45
N GLN A 20 -3.40 22.60 -2.32
CA GLN A 20 -3.90 23.12 -1.03
C GLN A 20 -4.20 21.97 -0.04
N ARG A 21 -4.59 20.79 -0.55
CA ARG A 21 -4.80 19.58 0.27
C ARG A 21 -3.55 19.08 1.01
N PHE A 22 -2.37 19.57 0.64
CA PHE A 22 -1.08 19.25 1.26
C PHE A 22 -0.58 20.39 2.17
N GLU A 23 -1.25 21.54 2.19
CA GLU A 23 -0.93 22.62 3.12
C GLU A 23 -1.37 22.22 4.53
N LEU A 24 -0.40 22.17 5.45
CA LEU A 24 -0.67 21.83 6.84
C LEU A 24 -1.02 23.12 7.60
N GLY A 25 -2.22 23.17 8.16
CA GLY A 25 -2.63 24.24 9.09
C GLY A 25 -1.99 24.07 10.48
N GLU A 26 -2.79 24.24 11.53
CA GLU A 26 -2.34 24.02 12.91
C GLU A 26 -1.86 22.57 13.12
N ARG A 27 -0.63 22.40 13.60
CA ARG A 27 -0.04 21.09 13.83
C ARG A 27 -0.36 20.57 15.22
N LYS A 28 -1.05 19.43 15.29
CA LYS A 28 -1.39 18.74 16.54
C LYS A 28 -0.65 17.40 16.60
N TYR A 29 0.18 17.21 17.61
CA TYR A 29 1.06 16.04 17.75
C TYR A 29 0.57 15.00 18.78
N GLY A 30 -0.59 15.23 19.41
CA GLY A 30 -1.17 14.30 20.39
C GLY A 30 -1.93 13.11 19.78
N GLN A 31 -2.05 13.05 18.44
CA GLN A 31 -2.80 12.00 17.74
C GLN A 31 -1.94 10.76 17.51
N GLN A 32 -2.57 9.59 17.55
CA GLN A 32 -1.92 8.30 17.25
C GLN A 32 -2.01 7.99 15.75
N TYR A 33 -1.01 7.26 15.22
CA TYR A 33 -0.93 6.92 13.79
C TYR A 33 -2.02 5.95 13.29
N SER A 34 -2.76 5.29 14.19
CA SER A 34 -3.79 4.30 13.83
C SER A 34 -4.89 4.86 12.93
N GLN A 35 -5.29 6.12 13.14
CA GLN A 35 -6.35 6.76 12.35
C GLN A 35 -6.00 6.87 10.87
N VAL A 36 -4.72 7.08 10.54
CA VAL A 36 -4.26 7.14 9.14
C VAL A 36 -4.51 5.82 8.44
N TYR A 37 -4.20 4.69 9.08
CA TYR A 37 -4.39 3.37 8.50
C TYR A 37 -5.87 2.99 8.41
N PHE A 38 -6.65 3.28 9.45
CA PHE A 38 -8.10 3.06 9.45
C PHE A 38 -8.80 3.79 8.30
N ASN A 39 -8.51 5.09 8.14
CA ASN A 39 -9.09 5.90 7.07
C ASN A 39 -8.69 5.39 5.68
N ARG A 40 -7.40 5.07 5.48
CA ARG A 40 -6.91 4.53 4.20
C ARG A 40 -7.62 3.22 3.83
N LEU A 41 -7.73 2.29 4.78
CA LEU A 41 -8.40 1.00 4.56
C LEU A 41 -9.88 1.21 4.21
N ASN A 42 -10.60 2.03 4.97
CA ASN A 42 -12.02 2.29 4.72
C ASN A 42 -12.27 2.95 3.37
N MET A 43 -11.43 3.90 2.96
CA MET A 43 -11.55 4.57 1.65
C MET A 43 -11.34 3.60 0.48
N MET A 44 -10.47 2.60 0.64
CA MET A 44 -10.09 1.67 -0.44
C MET A 44 -10.89 0.37 -0.43
N ARG A 45 -11.56 0.02 0.68
CA ARG A 45 -12.19 -1.30 0.87
C ARG A 45 -13.17 -1.65 -0.25
N GLU A 46 -14.15 -0.79 -0.50
CA GLU A 46 -15.19 -1.06 -1.51
C GLU A 46 -14.65 -1.09 -2.95
N GLN A 47 -13.64 -0.26 -3.25
CA GLN A 47 -12.98 -0.29 -4.56
C GLN A 47 -12.23 -1.61 -4.78
N LEU A 48 -11.54 -2.09 -3.75
CA LEU A 48 -10.82 -3.36 -3.80
C LEU A 48 -11.73 -4.58 -3.85
N LYS A 49 -12.88 -4.57 -3.16
CA LYS A 49 -13.89 -5.63 -3.30
C LYS A 49 -14.37 -5.73 -4.75
N LYS A 50 -14.73 -4.60 -5.37
CA LYS A 50 -15.14 -4.55 -6.78
C LYS A 50 -14.03 -5.02 -7.72
N ALA A 51 -12.79 -4.57 -7.49
CA ALA A 51 -11.64 -5.00 -8.28
C ALA A 51 -11.38 -6.51 -8.14
N ALA A 52 -11.56 -7.08 -6.96
CA ALA A 52 -11.43 -8.51 -6.72
C ALA A 52 -12.49 -9.32 -7.49
N LEU A 53 -13.75 -8.89 -7.48
CA LEU A 53 -14.83 -9.52 -8.26
C LEU A 53 -14.52 -9.50 -9.77
N GLN A 54 -14.04 -8.36 -10.27
CA GLN A 54 -13.66 -8.22 -11.67
C GLN A 54 -12.43 -9.08 -12.03
N ARG A 55 -11.46 -9.19 -11.13
CA ARG A 55 -10.22 -9.94 -11.35
C ARG A 55 -10.43 -11.46 -11.28
N TRP A 56 -11.32 -11.92 -10.40
CA TRP A 56 -11.55 -13.33 -10.16
C TRP A 56 -13.01 -13.70 -10.46
N SER A 57 -13.32 -14.03 -11.71
CA SER A 57 -14.69 -14.42 -12.10
C SER A 57 -15.22 -15.68 -11.40
N SER A 58 -14.36 -16.44 -10.72
CA SER A 58 -14.73 -17.64 -9.97
C SER A 58 -15.27 -17.37 -8.56
N ILE A 59 -15.06 -16.16 -8.01
CA ILE A 59 -15.54 -15.83 -6.67
C ILE A 59 -16.94 -15.24 -6.73
N GLN A 60 -17.75 -15.57 -5.73
CA GLN A 60 -19.06 -14.98 -5.52
C GLN A 60 -18.95 -13.84 -4.50
N ASP A 61 -19.92 -12.93 -4.48
CA ASP A 61 -19.95 -11.79 -3.56
C ASP A 61 -19.87 -12.23 -2.09
N ASP A 62 -20.49 -13.35 -1.74
CA ASP A 62 -20.48 -13.94 -0.39
C ASP A 62 -19.11 -14.45 0.06
N SER A 63 -18.20 -14.65 -0.90
CA SER A 63 -16.83 -15.09 -0.66
C SER A 63 -15.91 -13.92 -0.33
N ILE A 64 -16.40 -12.67 -0.42
CA ILE A 64 -15.67 -11.45 -0.04
C ILE A 64 -16.04 -11.08 1.39
N MET A 65 -15.07 -11.16 2.29
CA MET A 65 -15.29 -10.84 3.69
C MET A 65 -15.31 -9.33 3.92
N ASP A 66 -16.26 -8.86 4.72
CA ASP A 66 -16.27 -7.47 5.19
C ASP A 66 -15.13 -7.21 6.15
N ARG A 67 -14.77 -8.23 6.93
CA ARG A 67 -13.72 -8.21 7.95
C ARG A 67 -12.98 -9.53 7.95
N MET A 68 -11.68 -9.50 8.22
CA MET A 68 -10.84 -10.68 8.28
C MET A 68 -11.34 -11.74 9.27
N ALA A 69 -11.89 -11.31 10.41
CA ALA A 69 -12.45 -12.23 11.42
C ALA A 69 -13.59 -13.13 10.90
N GLN A 70 -14.22 -12.79 9.77
CA GLN A 70 -15.27 -13.61 9.15
C GLN A 70 -14.69 -14.79 8.35
N ALA A 71 -13.39 -14.77 8.03
CA ALA A 71 -12.73 -15.84 7.28
C ALA A 71 -12.73 -17.16 8.09
N LYS A 72 -13.39 -18.18 7.53
CA LYS A 72 -13.51 -19.51 8.12
C LYS A 72 -12.35 -20.41 7.69
N ASP A 73 -11.93 -21.29 8.59
CA ASP A 73 -10.87 -22.25 8.30
C ASP A 73 -11.29 -23.20 7.17
N GLY A 74 -10.42 -23.37 6.18
CA GLY A 74 -10.64 -24.27 5.04
C GLY A 74 -11.55 -23.73 3.94
N ALA A 75 -12.22 -22.60 4.13
CA ALA A 75 -13.02 -21.94 3.10
C ALA A 75 -12.17 -20.97 2.29
N GLU A 76 -12.26 -21.04 0.95
CA GLU A 76 -11.68 -20.02 0.08
C GLU A 76 -12.48 -18.72 0.23
N CYS A 77 -11.79 -17.61 0.40
CA CYS A 77 -12.40 -16.29 0.52
C CYS A 77 -11.44 -15.19 0.03
N VAL A 78 -11.97 -13.98 -0.06
CA VAL A 78 -11.20 -12.76 -0.28
C VAL A 78 -11.27 -11.89 0.96
N VAL A 79 -10.11 -11.42 1.42
CA VAL A 79 -10.00 -10.47 2.52
C VAL A 79 -9.30 -9.21 2.01
N VAL A 80 -9.84 -8.04 2.36
CA VAL A 80 -9.21 -6.75 2.11
C VAL A 80 -8.52 -6.29 3.38
N GLY A 81 -7.25 -5.92 3.26
CA GLY A 81 -6.45 -5.46 4.40
C GLY A 81 -5.22 -4.68 3.98
N ILE A 82 -4.46 -4.26 4.99
CA ILE A 82 -3.22 -3.51 4.86
C ILE A 82 -2.06 -4.50 5.05
N LEU A 83 -1.09 -4.49 4.15
CA LEU A 83 0.12 -5.26 4.32
C LEU A 83 1.02 -4.64 5.38
N PHE A 84 1.55 -5.48 6.24
CA PHE A 84 2.68 -5.20 7.09
C PHE A 84 3.79 -6.19 6.72
N LYS A 85 4.93 -5.67 6.27
CA LYS A 85 6.13 -6.47 6.04
C LYS A 85 6.99 -6.46 7.29
N GLU A 86 7.07 -7.60 7.96
CA GLU A 86 7.95 -7.81 9.09
C GLU A 86 9.36 -8.05 8.56
N MET A 87 10.18 -6.99 8.61
CA MET A 87 11.53 -6.98 8.06
C MET A 87 12.58 -7.16 9.15
N LYS A 88 13.38 -8.23 9.08
CA LYS A 88 14.36 -8.55 10.15
C LYS A 88 15.53 -7.57 10.20
N LEU A 89 15.89 -6.99 9.07
CA LEU A 89 17.00 -6.02 8.96
C LEU A 89 16.55 -4.58 9.27
N LYS A 90 15.25 -4.34 9.48
CA LYS A 90 14.73 -3.02 9.84
C LYS A 90 15.23 -2.64 11.24
N PRO A 91 15.83 -1.44 11.42
CA PRO A 91 16.31 -1.01 12.72
C PRO A 91 15.15 -0.89 13.72
N SER A 92 15.41 -1.29 14.97
CA SER A 92 14.45 -1.23 16.07
C SER A 92 14.99 -0.31 17.16
N ILE A 93 14.27 0.80 17.37
CA ILE A 93 14.60 1.78 18.43
C ILE A 93 14.61 1.09 19.81
N LEU A 94 13.69 0.14 20.04
CA LEU A 94 13.63 -0.59 21.31
C LEU A 94 14.84 -1.51 21.51
N GLN A 95 15.32 -2.17 20.46
CA GLN A 95 16.53 -3.00 20.55
C GLN A 95 17.79 -2.15 20.74
N GLU A 96 17.84 -0.98 20.10
CA GLU A 96 18.94 -0.02 20.29
C GLU A 96 18.96 0.53 21.72
N TYR A 97 17.80 0.90 22.26
CA TYR A 97 17.64 1.35 23.63
C TYR A 97 18.05 0.28 24.64
N ALA A 98 17.66 -0.98 24.43
CA ALA A 98 18.02 -2.09 25.31
C ALA A 98 19.54 -2.36 25.34
N LYS A 99 20.26 -2.09 24.24
CA LYS A 99 21.71 -2.31 24.12
C LYS A 99 22.54 -1.16 24.70
N HIS A 100 22.12 0.09 24.50
CA HIS A 100 22.94 1.27 24.79
C HIS A 100 22.35 2.20 25.87
N GLY A 101 21.16 1.90 26.39
CA GLY A 101 20.45 2.73 27.36
C GLY A 101 19.91 4.05 26.77
N ALA A 102 19.33 4.88 27.64
CA ALA A 102 18.71 6.17 27.27
C ALA A 102 19.69 7.26 26.80
N VAL A 103 21.01 7.01 26.84
CA VAL A 103 22.05 8.03 26.64
C VAL A 103 22.34 8.29 25.16
N MET A 104 21.85 7.45 24.24
CA MET A 104 21.96 7.74 22.81
C MET A 104 20.90 8.76 22.37
N MET A 105 21.37 9.90 21.85
CA MET A 105 20.62 10.55 20.77
C MET A 105 20.54 9.52 19.63
N PRO A 106 19.35 9.18 19.13
CA PRO A 106 19.23 8.24 18.01
C PRO A 106 20.07 8.82 16.88
N ASN A 107 21.14 8.12 16.50
CA ASN A 107 21.91 8.50 15.33
C ASN A 107 20.91 8.53 14.17
N PRO A 108 20.84 9.61 13.36
CA PRO A 108 20.01 9.60 12.18
C PRO A 108 20.34 8.31 11.42
N PRO A 109 19.34 7.50 11.03
CA PRO A 109 19.61 6.22 10.41
C PRO A 109 20.58 6.49 9.28
N ARG A 110 21.80 5.94 9.39
CA ARG A 110 22.82 6.07 8.33
C ARG A 110 22.06 5.73 7.05
N ARG A 111 22.08 6.64 6.06
CA ARG A 111 21.45 6.43 4.74
C ARG A 111 21.64 4.95 4.42
N ALA A 112 20.54 4.20 4.30
CA ALA A 112 20.62 2.75 4.30
C ALA A 112 21.56 2.32 3.17
N GLU A 113 22.82 2.02 3.51
CA GLU A 113 23.82 1.54 2.55
C GLU A 113 23.41 0.14 2.03
N LYS A 114 22.39 -0.46 2.66
CA LYS A 114 21.84 -1.79 2.40
C LYS A 114 20.31 -1.75 2.38
N LEU A 115 19.70 -2.61 1.58
CA LEU A 115 18.26 -2.88 1.60
C LEU A 115 17.85 -3.51 2.94
N TYR A 116 16.68 -3.13 3.47
CA TYR A 116 16.12 -3.77 4.67
C TYR A 116 15.29 -5.02 4.36
N ALA A 117 14.98 -5.25 3.08
CA ALA A 117 14.24 -6.42 2.64
C ALA A 117 15.17 -7.64 2.58
N ASP A 118 14.67 -8.76 3.09
CA ASP A 118 15.35 -10.05 3.13
C ASP A 118 14.38 -11.17 2.72
N GLU A 119 14.89 -12.29 2.22
CA GLU A 119 14.06 -13.44 1.82
C GLU A 119 13.31 -14.07 3.01
N SER A 120 13.80 -13.84 4.23
CA SER A 120 13.22 -14.38 5.45
C SER A 120 12.19 -13.45 6.12
N ASP A 121 11.84 -12.35 5.46
CA ASP A 121 10.77 -11.43 5.88
C ASP A 121 9.39 -12.08 5.76
N ALA A 122 8.47 -11.69 6.63
CA ALA A 122 7.08 -12.15 6.60
C ALA A 122 6.15 -11.06 6.09
N LEU A 123 5.14 -11.46 5.31
CA LEU A 123 4.02 -10.59 4.95
C LEU A 123 2.82 -10.93 5.84
N ILE A 124 2.28 -9.90 6.47
CA ILE A 124 1.12 -9.98 7.35
C ILE A 124 0.06 -9.08 6.75
N LEU A 125 -1.18 -9.57 6.65
CA LEU A 125 -2.34 -8.77 6.30
C LEU A 125 -3.03 -8.33 7.59
N GLU A 126 -3.41 -7.07 7.67
CA GLU A 126 -4.05 -6.48 8.85
C GLU A 126 -5.36 -5.77 8.49
N ASP A 127 -6.34 -5.89 9.37
CA ASP A 127 -7.52 -5.02 9.40
C ASP A 127 -7.89 -4.67 10.86
N GLU A 128 -8.98 -3.95 11.06
CA GLU A 128 -9.46 -3.55 12.40
C GLU A 128 -9.86 -4.73 13.30
N THR A 129 -10.02 -5.94 12.76
CA THR A 129 -10.37 -7.14 13.53
C THR A 129 -9.19 -8.02 13.87
N GLY A 130 -8.05 -7.84 13.20
CA GLY A 130 -6.84 -8.58 13.54
C GLY A 130 -5.81 -8.61 12.42
N ARG A 131 -4.92 -9.60 12.53
CA ARG A 131 -3.81 -9.81 11.59
C ARG A 131 -3.65 -11.29 11.27
N ILE A 132 -3.26 -11.58 10.03
CA ILE A 132 -2.97 -12.94 9.59
C ILE A 132 -1.72 -12.95 8.71
N GLN A 133 -0.80 -13.88 8.98
CA GLN A 133 0.39 -14.04 8.16
C GLN A 133 0.04 -14.74 6.83
N LEU A 134 0.60 -14.23 5.75
CA LEU A 134 0.40 -14.74 4.39
C LEU A 134 1.45 -15.80 4.05
N GLU A 135 1.00 -16.90 3.45
CA GLU A 135 1.85 -18.00 3.00
C GLU A 135 1.70 -18.19 1.49
N PHE A 136 2.82 -18.19 0.76
CA PHE A 136 2.84 -18.24 -0.71
C PHE A 136 3.48 -19.54 -1.22
N HIS A 137 2.69 -20.60 -1.43
CA HIS A 137 3.22 -21.87 -1.95
C HIS A 137 3.56 -21.83 -3.45
N LYS A 138 2.80 -21.07 -4.24
CA LYS A 138 3.00 -20.93 -5.71
C LYS A 138 3.38 -19.51 -6.08
N LYS A 139 4.38 -18.98 -5.38
CA LYS A 139 4.74 -17.55 -5.44
C LYS A 139 4.95 -17.03 -6.87
N ARG A 140 5.67 -17.77 -7.73
CA ARG A 140 5.89 -17.37 -9.13
C ARG A 140 4.60 -17.21 -9.94
N GLU A 141 3.62 -18.09 -9.74
CA GLU A 141 2.32 -18.02 -10.42
C GLU A 141 1.49 -16.86 -9.89
N ILE A 142 1.43 -16.71 -8.56
CA ILE A 142 0.68 -15.64 -7.88
C ILE A 142 1.22 -14.26 -8.27
N MET A 143 2.54 -14.15 -8.42
CA MET A 143 3.27 -12.91 -8.71
C MET A 143 3.50 -12.69 -10.22
N LYS A 144 2.89 -13.47 -11.11
CA LYS A 144 3.11 -13.33 -12.57
C LYS A 144 2.84 -11.91 -13.07
N ASP A 145 1.81 -11.27 -12.53
CA ASP A 145 1.41 -9.90 -12.89
C ASP A 145 1.78 -8.87 -11.81
N LEU A 146 2.55 -9.26 -10.79
CA LEU A 146 2.87 -8.41 -9.64
C LEU A 146 4.32 -8.58 -9.21
N ARG A 147 5.07 -7.48 -9.18
CA ARG A 147 6.43 -7.50 -8.63
C ARG A 147 6.38 -7.66 -7.12
N GLU A 148 7.06 -8.69 -6.60
CA GLU A 148 7.12 -8.99 -5.17
C GLU A 148 7.67 -7.81 -4.37
N GLU A 149 8.62 -7.07 -4.93
CA GLU A 149 9.28 -5.92 -4.31
C GLU A 149 8.29 -4.78 -4.03
N LEU A 150 7.11 -4.80 -4.65
CA LEU A 150 6.04 -3.83 -4.42
C LEU A 150 5.14 -4.20 -3.22
N LEU A 151 5.26 -5.41 -2.66
CA LEU A 151 4.55 -5.82 -1.45
C LEU A 151 5.21 -5.23 -0.20
N VAL A 152 4.96 -3.96 0.02
CA VAL A 152 5.55 -3.16 1.10
C VAL A 152 4.52 -2.84 2.20
N SER A 153 5.02 -2.53 3.39
CA SER A 153 4.18 -2.11 4.51
C SER A 153 3.32 -0.89 4.15
N GLY A 154 2.05 -0.94 4.52
CA GLY A 154 1.06 0.10 4.27
C GLY A 154 0.35 -0.03 2.92
N LEU A 155 0.67 -1.01 2.07
CA LEU A 155 -0.08 -1.26 0.83
C LEU A 155 -1.43 -1.90 1.17
N ILE A 156 -2.51 -1.39 0.59
CA ILE A 156 -3.86 -1.95 0.79
C ILE A 156 -4.19 -2.83 -0.41
N VAL A 157 -4.56 -4.08 -0.15
CA VAL A 157 -4.78 -5.10 -1.18
C VAL A 157 -5.97 -5.97 -0.82
N ALA A 158 -6.59 -6.57 -1.82
CA ALA A 158 -7.43 -7.74 -1.64
C ALA A 158 -6.60 -9.00 -1.87
N VAL A 159 -6.72 -9.98 -0.97
CA VAL A 159 -6.01 -11.26 -1.04
C VAL A 159 -7.03 -12.38 -1.14
N LYS A 160 -6.94 -13.19 -2.19
CA LYS A 160 -7.71 -14.43 -2.34
C LYS A 160 -6.92 -15.59 -1.78
N GLY A 161 -7.57 -16.46 -1.02
CA GLY A 161 -6.95 -17.65 -0.48
C GLY A 161 -7.78 -18.32 0.58
N THR A 162 -7.12 -19.19 1.35
CA THR A 162 -7.78 -20.02 2.35
C THR A 162 -7.08 -19.90 3.69
N LYS A 163 -7.86 -19.63 4.74
CA LYS A 163 -7.36 -19.68 6.11
C LYS A 163 -7.06 -21.12 6.49
N THR A 164 -5.82 -21.38 6.89
CA THR A 164 -5.35 -22.70 7.30
C THR A 164 -5.64 -22.96 8.77
N LYS A 165 -5.71 -24.23 9.17
CA LYS A 165 -5.84 -24.63 10.59
C LYS A 165 -4.68 -24.17 11.48
N LYS A 166 -3.55 -23.75 10.89
CA LYS A 166 -2.39 -23.19 11.59
C LYS A 166 -2.52 -21.70 11.88
N GLY A 167 -3.63 -21.07 11.47
CA GLY A 167 -3.83 -19.62 11.60
C GLY A 167 -3.07 -18.79 10.56
N LEU A 168 -2.54 -19.41 9.50
CA LEU A 168 -1.95 -18.73 8.34
C LEU A 168 -2.98 -18.57 7.22
N PHE A 169 -2.76 -17.64 6.31
CA PHE A 169 -3.57 -17.47 5.10
C PHE A 169 -2.79 -17.95 3.88
N SER A 170 -3.22 -19.08 3.31
CA SER A 170 -2.61 -19.64 2.11
C SER A 170 -3.07 -18.85 0.89
N VAL A 171 -2.17 -18.09 0.28
CA VAL A 171 -2.50 -17.14 -0.78
C VAL A 171 -2.64 -17.84 -2.12
N ALA A 172 -3.74 -17.58 -2.81
CA ALA A 172 -3.99 -17.98 -4.19
C ALA A 172 -3.93 -16.80 -5.18
N GLY A 173 -4.07 -15.57 -4.70
CA GLY A 173 -3.98 -14.37 -5.54
C GLY A 173 -3.92 -13.08 -4.75
N VAL A 174 -3.28 -12.06 -5.34
CA VAL A 174 -3.26 -10.69 -4.81
C VAL A 174 -3.87 -9.74 -5.84
N CYS A 175 -4.70 -8.82 -5.38
CA CYS A 175 -5.32 -7.77 -6.17
C CYS A 175 -4.95 -6.41 -5.55
N PRO A 176 -4.03 -5.64 -6.16
CA PRO A 176 -3.74 -4.28 -5.74
C PRO A 176 -4.86 -3.32 -6.17
N VAL A 177 -4.87 -2.13 -5.60
CA VAL A 177 -5.81 -1.06 -6.00
C VAL A 177 -5.58 -0.73 -7.48
N SER A 178 -6.67 -0.63 -8.25
CA SER A 178 -6.61 -0.27 -9.66
C SER A 178 -6.19 1.18 -9.86
N VAL A 179 -5.81 1.51 -11.09
CA VAL A 179 -5.60 2.91 -11.48
C VAL A 179 -6.91 3.68 -11.31
N LEU A 180 -6.84 4.86 -10.71
CA LEU A 180 -8.00 5.75 -10.58
C LEU A 180 -8.37 6.34 -11.95
N PRO A 181 -9.64 6.66 -12.20
CA PRO A 181 -10.06 7.33 -13.42
C PRO A 181 -9.23 8.60 -13.66
N GLN A 182 -8.58 8.68 -14.81
CA GLN A 182 -7.86 9.87 -15.23
C GLN A 182 -8.80 10.72 -16.10
N PRO A 183 -9.16 11.94 -15.68
CA PRO A 183 -9.93 12.84 -16.54
C PRO A 183 -9.12 13.18 -17.79
N ALA A 184 -9.81 13.33 -18.93
CA ALA A 184 -9.18 13.74 -20.17
C ALA A 184 -8.51 15.11 -20.01
N THR A 185 -7.32 15.27 -20.57
CA THR A 185 -6.66 16.57 -20.65
C THR A 185 -7.42 17.44 -21.64
N SER A 186 -7.96 18.58 -21.20
CA SER A 186 -8.46 19.61 -22.11
C SER A 186 -7.27 20.24 -22.83
N ILE A 187 -7.04 19.85 -24.09
CA ILE A 187 -6.13 20.58 -24.97
C ILE A 187 -6.93 21.80 -25.43
N SER A 188 -6.47 23.01 -25.09
CA SER A 188 -7.00 24.23 -25.70
C SER A 188 -6.57 24.26 -27.16
N GLU A 189 -7.53 24.12 -28.08
CA GLU A 189 -7.33 24.37 -29.51
C GLU A 189 -7.17 25.89 -29.71
N ASP A 190 -5.99 26.41 -29.47
CA ASP A 190 -5.57 27.73 -29.93
C ASP A 190 -4.33 27.55 -30.81
N ASP A 191 -4.56 27.13 -32.07
CA ASP A 191 -3.63 27.28 -33.20
C ASP A 191 -3.84 28.64 -33.87
#